data_AF-A0AAN8AAP0-F1
#
_entry.id   AF-A0AAN8AAP0-F1
#
_cell.length_a   1.000
_cell.length_b   1.000
_cell.length_c   1.000
_cell.angle_alpha   90.00
_cell.angle_beta   90.00
_cell.angle_gamma   90.00
#
_symmetry.space_group_name_H-M   'P 1'
#
loop_
_entity.id
_entity.type
_entity.pdbx_description
1 polymer ?
#
loop_
_entity_poly.entity_id
_entity_poly.type
_entity_poly.pdbx_seq_one_letter_code
_entity_poly.pdbx_strand_id
1 'polypeptide(L)'
;MAQAGKVILKATQKTAMAKELSALHANKPIPKSSPLRTLNPILEDDLICVGGRLQHSHLATAEKNPIVLPKGSHISLLLTTASP
;
A
#
# COMPACT_ATOMS: atom_id res chain seq x y z
N MET A 1 -19.28 -2.18 6.64
CA MET A 1 -18.18 -3.17 6.43
C MET A 1 -16.81 -2.55 6.12
N ALA A 2 -16.72 -1.35 5.51
CA ALA A 2 -15.47 -0.80 5.00
C ALA A 2 -14.39 -0.40 6.04
N GLN A 3 -14.77 -0.15 7.30
CA GLN A 3 -13.84 0.41 8.29
C GLN A 3 -12.85 -0.62 8.87
N ALA A 4 -13.30 -1.86 9.10
CA ALA A 4 -12.47 -2.89 9.75
C ALA A 4 -11.29 -3.33 8.87
N GLY A 5 -11.53 -3.54 7.57
CA GLY A 5 -10.47 -3.91 6.62
C GLY A 5 -9.37 -2.85 6.53
N LYS A 6 -9.74 -1.56 6.53
CA LYS A 6 -8.79 -0.45 6.49
C LYS A 6 -7.90 -0.40 7.73
N VAL A 7 -8.45 -0.66 8.91
CA VAL A 7 -7.67 -0.72 10.16
C VAL A 7 -6.64 -1.85 10.10
N ILE A 8 -7.05 -3.04 9.62
CA ILE A 8 -6.14 -4.18 9.48
C ILE A 8 -5.02 -3.86 8.49
N LEU A 9 -5.35 -3.26 7.35
CA LEU A 9 -4.36 -2.84 6.33
C LEU A 9 -3.35 -1.85 6.90
N LYS A 10 -3.82 -0.81 7.61
CA LYS A 10 -2.95 0.18 8.25
C LYS A 10 -2.01 -0.47 9.28
N ALA A 11 -2.55 -1.33 10.15
CA ALA A 11 -1.76 -2.04 11.15
C ALA A 11 -0.70 -2.95 10.51
N THR A 12 -1.07 -3.62 9.41
CA THR A 12 -0.20 -4.52 8.66
C THR A 12 0.96 -3.76 8.03
N GLN A 13 0.70 -2.67 7.31
CA GLN A 13 1.74 -1.84 6.71
C GLN A 13 2.60 -1.17 7.77
N LYS A 14 2.02 -0.70 8.88
CA LYS A 14 2.77 -0.11 9.99
C LYS A 14 3.80 -1.08 10.56
N THR A 15 3.46 -2.36 10.64
CA THR A 15 4.35 -3.40 11.17
C THR A 15 5.44 -3.78 10.17
N ALA A 16 5.09 -3.97 8.90
CA ALA A 16 6.00 -4.51 7.89
C ALA A 16 6.80 -3.46 7.10
N MET A 17 6.33 -2.21 7.08
CA MET A 17 6.79 -1.15 6.17
C MET A 17 7.02 0.18 6.91
N ALA A 18 7.43 0.10 8.19
CA ALA A 18 7.56 1.27 9.05
C ALA A 18 8.53 2.33 8.50
N LYS A 19 9.62 1.90 7.84
CA LYS A 19 10.63 2.80 7.26
C LYS A 19 10.07 3.53 6.05
N GLU A 20 9.33 2.82 5.21
CA GLU A 20 8.66 3.36 4.02
C GLU A 20 7.58 4.36 4.41
N LEU A 21 6.72 4.02 5.37
CA LEU A 21 5.72 4.93 5.93
C LEU A 21 6.36 6.20 6.49
N SER A 22 7.43 6.06 7.28
CA SER A 22 8.12 7.20 7.87
C SER A 22 8.72 8.12 6.80
N ALA A 23 9.30 7.54 5.75
CA ALA A 23 9.85 8.30 4.63
C ALA A 23 8.74 9.05 3.87
N LEU A 24 7.64 8.37 3.53
CA LEU A 24 6.53 8.98 2.80
C LEU A 24 5.83 10.09 3.60
N HIS A 25 5.57 9.89 4.90
CA HIS A 25 5.02 10.95 5.75
C HIS A 25 5.93 12.19 5.82
N ALA A 26 7.25 11.97 5.78
CA ALA A 26 8.24 13.05 5.78
C ALA A 26 8.49 13.67 4.39
N ASN A 27 7.76 13.25 3.35
CA ASN A 27 8.01 13.60 1.95
C ASN A 27 9.48 13.35 1.52
N LYS A 28 10.09 12.29 2.06
CA LYS A 28 11.45 11.86 1.76
C LYS A 28 11.44 10.66 0.82
N PRO A 29 12.51 10.48 0.02
CA PRO A 29 12.67 9.26 -0.77
C PRO A 29 12.65 8.01 0.11
N ILE A 30 11.93 6.98 -0.34
CA ILE A 30 11.93 5.65 0.25
C ILE A 30 13.37 5.09 0.28
N PRO A 31 13.74 4.32 1.33
CA PRO A 31 15.06 3.69 1.41
C PRO A 31 15.41 2.91 0.14
N LYS A 32 16.66 3.05 -0.35
CA LYS A 32 17.12 2.38 -1.58
C LYS A 32 17.04 0.86 -1.54
N SER A 33 17.11 0.27 -0.34
CA SER A 33 16.97 -1.17 -0.11
C SER A 33 15.52 -1.67 -0.16
N SER A 34 14.53 -0.77 -0.15
CA SER A 34 13.13 -1.16 -0.18
C SER A 34 12.72 -1.55 -1.61
N PRO A 35 12.08 -2.71 -1.80
CA PRO A 35 11.56 -3.11 -3.10
C PRO A 35 10.43 -2.18 -3.57
N LEU A 36 9.79 -1.41 -2.67
CA LEU A 36 8.74 -0.48 -3.05
C LEU A 36 9.25 0.70 -3.86
N ARG A 37 10.55 1.01 -3.78
CA ARG A 37 11.13 2.18 -4.45
C ARG A 37 10.90 2.16 -5.96
N THR A 38 10.85 0.99 -6.59
CA THR A 38 10.61 0.84 -8.03
C THR A 38 9.12 0.95 -8.40
N LEU A 39 8.23 0.90 -7.41
CA LEU A 39 6.78 0.93 -7.60
C LEU A 39 6.19 2.34 -7.46
N ASN A 40 7.02 3.37 -7.40
CA ASN A 40 6.62 4.77 -7.21
C ASN A 40 5.55 4.93 -6.10
N PRO A 41 5.89 4.58 -4.85
CA PRO A 41 4.91 4.43 -3.78
C PRO A 41 4.39 5.80 -3.35
N ILE A 42 3.08 5.87 -3.09
CA ILE A 42 2.39 7.08 -2.62
C ILE A 42 1.63 6.76 -1.33
N LEU A 43 1.27 7.80 -0.57
CA LEU A 43 0.34 7.68 0.55
C LEU A 43 -1.06 8.09 0.10
N GLU A 44 -2.02 7.22 0.36
CA GLU A 44 -3.45 7.50 0.21
C GLU A 44 -4.17 7.01 1.46
N ASP A 45 -4.81 7.91 2.21
CA ASP A 45 -5.46 7.61 3.49
C ASP A 45 -4.58 6.85 4.52
N ASP A 46 -3.32 7.24 4.67
CA ASP A 46 -2.27 6.55 5.48
C ASP A 46 -1.95 5.11 5.04
N LEU A 47 -2.29 4.73 3.82
CA LEU A 47 -1.88 3.47 3.22
C LEU A 47 -0.87 3.73 2.11
N ILE A 48 0.15 2.89 2.05
CA ILE A 48 1.07 2.83 0.92
C ILE A 48 0.34 2.20 -0.26
N CYS A 49 0.24 2.94 -1.35
CA CYS A 49 -0.31 2.50 -2.63
C CYS A 49 0.75 2.59 -3.74
N VAL A 50 0.59 1.83 -4.81
CA VAL A 50 1.42 1.93 -6.00
C VAL A 50 0.97 3.15 -6.82
N GLY A 51 1.86 4.10 -7.07
CA GLY A 51 1.56 5.29 -7.85
C GLY A 51 1.84 5.12 -9.35
N GLY A 52 1.23 5.98 -10.17
CA GLY A 52 1.61 6.20 -11.58
C GLY A 52 1.17 5.12 -12.59
N ARG A 53 0.76 3.92 -12.17
CA ARG A 53 0.38 2.81 -13.08
C ARG A 53 -0.71 3.20 -14.08
N LEU A 54 -1.74 3.91 -13.64
CA LEU A 54 -2.94 4.20 -14.43
C LEU A 54 -3.36 5.67 -14.35
N GLN A 55 -2.36 6.56 -14.24
CA GLN A 55 -2.54 8.00 -14.07
C GLN A 55 -3.39 8.67 -15.18
N HIS A 56 -3.47 8.06 -16.37
CA HIS A 56 -4.26 8.54 -17.52
C HIS A 56 -5.56 7.74 -17.77
N SER A 57 -5.94 6.84 -16.87
CA SER A 57 -7.17 6.03 -17.04
C SER A 57 -8.42 6.74 -16.46
N HIS A 58 -9.60 6.38 -16.95
CA HIS A 58 -10.88 6.83 -16.39
C HIS A 58 -11.35 5.98 -15.18
N LEU A 59 -10.48 5.15 -14.61
CA LEU A 59 -10.83 4.26 -13.50
C LEU A 59 -10.98 4.98 -12.15
N ALA A 60 -11.65 4.32 -11.20
CA ALA A 60 -11.73 4.81 -9.82
C ALA A 60 -10.34 4.80 -9.15
N THR A 61 -10.10 5.68 -8.17
CA THR A 61 -8.76 5.86 -7.56
C THR A 61 -8.20 4.57 -6.94
N ALA A 62 -9.06 3.75 -6.34
CA ALA A 62 -8.67 2.45 -5.77
C ALA A 62 -8.16 1.44 -6.82
N GLU A 63 -8.64 1.52 -8.05
CA GLU A 63 -8.18 0.68 -9.17
C GLU A 63 -6.90 1.25 -9.79
N LYS A 64 -6.74 2.58 -9.74
CA LYS A 64 -5.55 3.29 -10.22
C LYS A 64 -4.34 3.02 -9.35
N ASN A 65 -4.54 3.11 -8.03
CA ASN A 65 -3.52 3.06 -7.01
C ASN A 65 -3.74 1.85 -6.08
N PRO A 66 -3.39 0.63 -6.50
CA PRO A 66 -3.60 -0.54 -5.66
C PRO A 66 -2.80 -0.45 -4.36
N ILE A 67 -3.42 -0.87 -3.27
CA ILE A 67 -2.80 -0.90 -1.94
C ILE A 67 -1.69 -1.94 -1.91
N VAL A 68 -0.55 -1.57 -1.33
CA VAL A 68 0.59 -2.47 -1.20
C VAL A 68 0.40 -3.40 0.00
N LEU A 69 0.52 -4.70 -0.21
CA LEU A 69 0.50 -5.70 0.85
C LEU A 69 1.91 -6.26 1.09
N PRO A 70 2.32 -6.48 2.35
CA PRO A 70 3.60 -7.09 2.64
C PRO A 70 3.62 -8.57 2.18
N LYS A 71 4.74 -8.96 1.58
CA LYS A 71 4.97 -10.34 1.14
C LYS A 71 5.01 -11.27 2.35
N GLY A 72 4.23 -12.35 2.32
CA GLY A 72 4.27 -13.41 3.34
C GLY A 72 3.49 -13.13 4.63
N SER A 73 2.73 -12.03 4.72
CA SER A 73 1.79 -11.87 5.84
C SER A 73 0.57 -12.77 5.65
N HIS A 74 0.15 -13.47 6.72
CA HIS A 74 -1.11 -14.23 6.73
C HIS A 74 -2.32 -13.35 6.38
N ILE A 75 -2.24 -12.05 6.62
CA ILE A 75 -3.27 -11.07 6.24
C ILE A 75 -3.31 -10.89 4.71
N SER A 76 -2.16 -10.89 4.03
CA SER A 76 -2.10 -10.82 2.57
C SER A 76 -2.74 -12.05 1.92
N LEU A 77 -2.56 -13.23 2.54
CA LEU A 77 -3.24 -14.45 2.12
C LEU A 77 -4.76 -14.32 2.28
N LEU A 78 -5.23 -13.98 3.48
CA LEU A 78 -6.67 -13.84 3.78
C LEU A 78 -7.38 -12.83 2.87
N LEU A 79 -6.75 -11.71 2.54
CA LEU A 79 -7.34 -10.69 1.67
C LEU A 79 -7.31 -11.05 0.18
N THR A 80 -6.36 -11.88 -0.26
CA THR A 80 -6.26 -12.29 -1.67
C THR A 80 -7.09 -13.53 -1.98
N THR A 81 -7.27 -14.44 -1.01
CA THR A 81 -8.06 -15.68 -1.18
C THR A 81 -9.56 -15.51 -0.95
N ALA A 82 -10.01 -14.34 -0.50
CA ALA A 82 -11.42 -14.05 -0.23
C ALA A 82 -12.19 -13.48 -1.44
N SER A 83 -11.57 -13.41 -2.62
CA SER A 83 -12.26 -13.03 -3.87
C SER A 83 -12.63 -14.29 -4.65
N PRO A 84 -13.92 -14.59 -4.89
CA PRO A 84 -14.33 -15.54 -5.92
C PRO A 84 -14.06 -14.98 -7.34
#